data_AF-A0A353LXR2-F1
#
_entry.id   AF-A0A353LXR2-F1
#
_cell.length_a   1.000
_cell.length_b   1.000
_cell.length_c   1.000
_cell.angle_alpha   90.00
_cell.angle_beta   90.00
_cell.angle_gamma   90.00
#
_symmetry.space_group_name_H-M   'P 1'
#
loop_
_entity.id
_entity.type
_entity.pdbx_description
1 polymer ?
#
loop_
_entity_poly.entity_id
_entity_poly.type
_entity_poly.pdbx_seq_one_letter_code
_entity_poly.pdbx_strand_id
1 'polypeptide(L)'
;MGAVVRFIVSALVLMLVGFLLPGFRTLTFFHALFAAVVIAVLGWVVESLMGKNVSPYGRGVVGFIVSAITIWIAQFIVPGMEVTVLGALLAAFVIGIIDLFVPTTIR
;
A
#
# COMPACT_ATOMS: atom_id res chain seq x y z
N MET A 1 -12.73 -24.40 5.76
CA MET A 1 -12.58 -24.07 4.32
C MET A 1 -12.22 -22.61 4.04
N GLY A 2 -12.72 -21.62 4.80
CA GLY A 2 -12.39 -20.20 4.57
C GLY A 2 -10.90 -19.81 4.71
N ALA A 3 -10.14 -20.46 5.60
CA ALA A 3 -8.73 -20.14 5.82
C ALA A 3 -7.83 -20.51 4.63
N VAL A 4 -8.10 -21.63 3.95
CA VAL A 4 -7.31 -22.09 2.80
C VAL A 4 -7.58 -21.21 1.58
N VAL A 5 -8.84 -20.85 1.33
CA VAL A 5 -9.20 -19.91 0.26
C VAL A 5 -8.57 -18.53 0.52
N ARG A 6 -8.63 -18.03 1.76
CA ARG A 6 -8.01 -16.75 2.12
C ARG A 6 -6.49 -16.79 1.96
N PHE A 7 -5.83 -17.90 2.31
CA PHE A 7 -4.40 -18.09 2.11
C PHE A 7 -4.02 -18.09 0.63
N ILE A 8 -4.76 -18.83 -0.22
CA ILE A 8 -4.50 -18.89 -1.66
C ILE A 8 -4.74 -17.52 -2.31
N VAL A 9 -5.83 -16.84 -1.96
CA VAL A 9 -6.13 -15.50 -2.48
C VAL A 9 -5.07 -14.49 -2.02
N SER A 10 -4.67 -14.50 -0.74
CA SER A 10 -3.59 -13.63 -0.26
C SER A 10 -2.25 -13.93 -0.94
N ALA A 11 -1.90 -15.20 -1.15
CA ALA A 11 -0.67 -15.59 -1.83
C ALA A 11 -0.67 -15.15 -3.30
N LEU A 12 -1.77 -15.36 -4.03
CA LEU A 12 -1.93 -14.90 -5.41
C LEU A 12 -1.88 -13.38 -5.50
N VAL A 13 -2.53 -12.68 -4.58
CA VAL A 13 -2.49 -11.22 -4.52
C VAL A 13 -1.07 -10.72 -4.22
N LEU A 14 -0.35 -11.31 -3.27
CA LEU A 14 1.04 -10.96 -2.97
C LEU A 14 1.97 -11.25 -4.15
N MET A 15 1.77 -12.35 -4.87
CA MET A 15 2.54 -12.70 -6.05
C MET A 15 2.25 -11.74 -7.21
N LEU A 16 0.99 -11.36 -7.38
CA LEU A 16 0.55 -10.38 -8.36
C LEU A 16 1.08 -8.98 -8.02
N VAL A 17 1.08 -8.57 -6.74
CA VAL A 17 1.70 -7.33 -6.25
C VAL A 17 3.20 -7.33 -6.56
N GLY A 18 3.92 -8.40 -6.20
CA GLY A 18 5.36 -8.50 -6.46
C GLY A 18 5.71 -8.45 -7.96
N PHE A 19 4.80 -8.94 -8.82
CA PHE A 19 4.97 -8.92 -10.26
C PHE A 19 4.53 -7.59 -10.92
N LEU A 20 3.45 -6.98 -10.45
CA LEU A 20 2.77 -5.83 -11.07
C LEU A 20 3.23 -4.47 -10.57
N LEU A 21 4.04 -4.37 -9.50
CA LEU A 21 4.51 -3.09 -9.00
C LEU A 21 5.88 -2.71 -9.59
N PRO A 22 5.92 -1.97 -10.72
CA PRO A 22 7.16 -1.43 -11.24
C PRO A 22 7.75 -0.45 -10.21
N GLY A 23 8.96 -0.75 -9.77
CA GLY A 23 9.71 0.04 -8.79
C GLY A 23 10.07 -0.68 -7.49
N PHE A 24 9.46 -1.85 -7.23
CA PHE A 24 9.81 -2.71 -6.10
C PHE A 24 10.74 -3.88 -6.50
N ARG A 25 10.95 -4.09 -7.81
CA ARG A 25 11.74 -5.21 -8.37
C ARG A 25 13.23 -5.16 -8.02
N THR A 26 13.75 -3.99 -7.71
CA THR A 26 15.17 -3.76 -7.39
C THR A 26 15.46 -3.81 -5.89
N LEU A 27 14.43 -3.95 -5.04
CA LEU A 27 14.59 -3.92 -3.59
C LEU A 27 15.10 -5.25 -3.06
N THR A 28 16.18 -5.18 -2.27
CA THR A 28 16.60 -6.29 -1.42
C THR A 28 15.60 -6.46 -0.26
N PHE A 29 15.57 -7.64 0.37
CA PHE A 29 14.66 -7.92 1.49
C PHE A 29 14.70 -6.85 2.58
N PHE A 30 15.91 -6.39 2.95
CA PHE A 30 16.09 -5.35 3.97
C PHE A 30 15.55 -3.98 3.53
N HIS A 31 15.76 -3.58 2.28
CA HIS A 31 15.21 -2.33 1.76
C HIS A 31 13.69 -2.39 1.64
N ALA A 32 13.12 -3.54 1.25
CA ALA A 32 11.67 -3.75 1.21
C ALA A 32 11.05 -3.67 2.63
N LEU A 33 11.71 -4.27 3.63
CA LEU A 33 11.28 -4.16 5.03
C LEU A 33 11.33 -2.70 5.52
N PHE A 34 12.40 -1.98 5.21
CA PHE A 34 12.52 -0.56 5.54
C PHE A 34 11.45 0.27 4.82
N ALA A 35 11.15 -0.03 3.56
CA ALA A 35 10.08 0.62 2.80
C ALA A 35 8.71 0.43 3.44
N ALA A 36 8.39 -0.79 3.88
CA ALA A 36 7.13 -1.07 4.56
C ALA A 36 6.98 -0.22 5.83
N VAL A 37 8.05 -0.08 6.62
CA VAL A 37 8.06 0.78 7.81
C VAL A 37 7.86 2.24 7.44
N VAL A 38 8.58 2.75 6.43
CA VAL A 38 8.46 4.13 5.96
C VAL A 38 7.04 4.43 5.46
N ILE A 39 6.46 3.55 4.63
CA ILE A 39 5.11 3.70 4.09
C ILE A 39 4.07 3.69 5.23
N ALA A 40 4.23 2.81 6.23
CA ALA A 40 3.34 2.76 7.38
C ALA A 40 3.40 4.04 8.22
N VAL A 41 4.61 4.56 8.49
CA VAL A 41 4.81 5.81 9.23
C VAL A 41 4.22 6.99 8.47
N LEU A 42 4.51 7.11 7.17
CA LEU A 42 3.96 8.17 6.33
C LEU A 42 2.44 8.10 6.24
N GLY A 43 1.88 6.90 6.09
CA GLY A 43 0.43 6.68 6.09
C GLY A 43 -0.21 7.14 7.40
N TRP A 44 0.39 6.80 8.54
CA TRP A 44 -0.07 7.25 9.85
C TRP A 44 0.00 8.78 10.01
N VAL A 45 1.07 9.42 9.53
CA VAL A 45 1.20 10.89 9.55
C VAL A 45 0.09 11.53 8.71
N VAL A 46 -0.12 11.07 7.47
CA VAL A 46 -1.15 11.65 6.60
C VAL A 46 -2.55 11.44 7.18
N GLU A 47 -2.84 10.26 7.73
CA GLU A 47 -4.12 9.99 8.38
C GLU A 47 -4.35 10.90 9.60
N SER A 48 -3.32 11.09 10.42
CA SER A 48 -3.37 11.96 11.59
C SER A 48 -3.65 13.41 11.21
N LEU A 49 -3.11 13.88 10.07
CA LEU A 49 -3.36 15.22 9.54
C LEU A 49 -4.76 15.37 8.93
N MET A 50 -5.29 14.32 8.28
CA MET A 50 -6.56 14.38 7.55
C MET A 50 -7.79 14.43 8.47
N GLY A 51 -7.64 14.00 9.73
CA GLY A 51 -8.66 14.13 10.77
C GLY A 51 -9.91 13.27 10.54
N LYS A 52 -10.77 13.17 11.56
CA LYS A 52 -11.98 12.30 11.55
C LYS A 52 -13.11 12.76 10.60
N ASN A 53 -12.92 13.84 9.84
CA ASN A 53 -13.97 14.52 9.08
C ASN A 53 -14.10 14.07 7.62
N VAL A 54 -13.40 13.01 7.20
CA VAL A 54 -13.54 12.50 5.83
C VAL A 54 -14.87 11.76 5.69
N SER A 55 -15.79 12.33 4.90
CA SER A 55 -17.11 11.75 4.66
C SER A 55 -16.98 10.33 4.06
N PRO A 56 -17.84 9.37 4.45
CA PRO A 56 -17.74 7.98 3.98
C PRO A 56 -17.72 7.82 2.47
N TYR A 57 -18.44 8.69 1.75
CA TYR A 57 -18.53 8.70 0.30
C TYR A 57 -17.24 9.14 -0.40
N GLY A 58 -16.39 9.96 0.26
CA GLY A 58 -15.09 10.41 -0.28
C GLY A 58 -13.90 9.56 0.15
N ARG A 59 -14.04 8.72 1.19
CA ARG A 59 -12.90 7.99 1.79
C ARG A 59 -12.18 7.06 0.82
N GLY A 60 -12.88 6.44 -0.13
CA GLY A 60 -12.26 5.51 -1.09
C GLY A 60 -11.28 6.20 -2.04
N VAL A 61 -11.73 7.24 -2.74
CA VAL A 61 -10.90 7.96 -3.73
C VAL A 61 -9.82 8.79 -3.04
N VAL A 62 -10.16 9.47 -1.93
CA VAL A 62 -9.18 10.25 -1.17
C VAL A 62 -8.12 9.33 -0.57
N GLY A 63 -8.52 8.19 0.00
CA GLY A 63 -7.60 7.17 0.51
C GLY A 63 -6.69 6.62 -0.59
N PHE A 64 -7.24 6.30 -1.75
CA PHE A 64 -6.47 5.85 -2.91
C PHE A 64 -5.39 6.86 -3.34
N ILE A 65 -5.75 8.14 -3.49
CA ILE A 65 -4.80 9.19 -3.88
C ILE A 65 -3.74 9.38 -2.80
N VAL A 66 -4.15 9.39 -1.52
CA VAL A 66 -3.24 9.48 -0.38
C VAL A 66 -2.25 8.33 -0.37
N SER A 67 -2.71 7.09 -0.51
CA SER A 67 -1.83 5.92 -0.58
C SER A 67 -0.85 6.01 -1.75
N ALA A 68 -1.30 6.46 -2.92
CA ALA A 68 -0.41 6.63 -4.08
C ALA A 68 0.67 7.68 -3.81
N ILE A 69 0.30 8.83 -3.24
CA ILE A 69 1.24 9.89 -2.88
C ILE A 69 2.22 9.39 -1.82
N THR A 70 1.75 8.70 -0.78
CA THR A 70 2.59 8.14 0.28
C THR A 70 3.63 7.16 -0.27
N ILE A 71 3.22 6.24 -1.16
CA ILE A 71 4.12 5.27 -1.79
C ILE A 71 5.13 5.98 -2.70
N TRP A 72 4.68 6.96 -3.48
CA TRP A 72 5.55 7.74 -4.35
C TRP A 72 6.57 8.54 -3.54
N ILE A 73 6.18 9.15 -2.41
CA ILE A 73 7.09 9.90 -1.52
C ILE A 73 8.10 8.96 -0.84
N ALA A 74 7.69 7.75 -0.48
CA ALA A 74 8.56 6.81 0.22
C ALA A 74 9.85 6.50 -0.59
N GLN A 75 9.82 6.63 -1.92
CA GLN A 75 10.99 6.39 -2.77
C GLN A 75 12.17 7.32 -2.46
N PHE A 76 11.91 8.52 -1.94
CA PHE A 76 12.95 9.48 -1.56
C PHE A 76 13.63 9.14 -0.23
N ILE A 77 13.01 8.27 0.57
CA ILE A 77 13.51 7.87 1.90
C ILE A 77 14.18 6.50 1.82
N VAL A 78 13.67 5.60 0.98
CA VAL A 78 14.13 4.21 0.89
C VAL A 78 15.20 4.05 -0.19
N PRO A 79 16.43 3.66 0.17
CA PRO A 79 17.47 3.38 -0.81
C PRO A 79 17.09 2.24 -1.77
N GLY A 80 17.29 2.46 -3.07
CA GLY A 80 17.03 1.46 -4.12
C GLY A 80 15.57 1.27 -4.50
N MET A 81 14.67 2.12 -3.98
CA MET A 81 13.26 2.17 -4.40
C MET A 81 13.10 3.20 -5.51
N GLU A 82 12.63 2.77 -6.68
CA GLU A 82 12.41 3.65 -7.84
C GLU A 82 10.99 3.47 -8.36
N VAL A 83 10.04 4.23 -7.80
CA VAL A 83 8.62 4.03 -8.11
C VAL A 83 8.13 5.15 -9.02
N THR A 84 7.69 4.77 -10.23
CA THR A 84 7.05 5.71 -11.15
C THR A 84 5.68 6.14 -10.62
N VAL A 85 5.17 7.28 -11.09
CA VAL A 85 3.81 7.74 -10.71
C VAL A 85 2.77 6.67 -11.03
N LEU A 86 2.89 6.01 -12.19
CA LEU A 86 2.01 4.90 -12.55
C LEU A 86 2.17 3.69 -11.61
N GLY A 87 3.41 3.36 -11.22
CA GLY A 87 3.69 2.30 -10.25
C GLY A 87 3.07 2.57 -8.87
N ALA A 88 3.13 3.81 -8.40
CA ALA A 88 2.51 4.22 -7.15
C ALA A 88 0.97 4.16 -7.20
N LEU A 89 0.36 4.57 -8.31
CA LEU A 89 -1.08 4.46 -8.54
C LEU A 89 -1.53 2.99 -8.57
N LEU A 90 -0.79 2.13 -9.26
CA LEU A 90 -1.06 0.69 -9.28
C LEU A 90 -0.88 0.06 -7.89
N ALA A 91 0.15 0.46 -7.13
CA ALA A 91 0.37 0.00 -5.76
C ALA A 91 -0.78 0.36 -4.83
N ALA A 92 -1.20 1.63 -4.87
CA ALA A 92 -2.35 2.12 -4.11
C ALA A 92 -3.65 1.40 -4.49
N PHE A 93 -3.81 1.05 -5.76
CA PHE A 93 -5.00 0.33 -6.24
C PHE A 93 -5.06 -1.07 -5.64
N VAL A 94 -3.94 -1.78 -5.67
CA VAL A 94 -3.89 -3.15 -5.13
C VAL A 94 -4.00 -3.14 -3.62
N ILE A 95 -3.37 -2.21 -2.91
CA ILE A 95 -3.53 -2.04 -1.45
C ILE A 95 -5.00 -1.77 -1.12
N GLY A 96 -5.65 -0.86 -1.85
CA GLY A 96 -7.06 -0.56 -1.67
C GLY A 96 -7.95 -1.81 -1.85
N ILE A 97 -7.66 -2.66 -2.84
CA ILE A 97 -8.36 -3.93 -3.01
C ILE A 97 -8.09 -4.89 -1.84
N ILE A 98 -6.83 -5.02 -1.41
CA ILE A 98 -6.45 -5.89 -0.28
C ILE A 98 -7.19 -5.50 0.98
N ASP A 99 -7.27 -4.20 1.28
CA ASP A 99 -7.91 -3.68 2.49
C ASP A 99 -9.43 -3.94 2.51
N LEU A 100 -10.08 -4.05 1.34
CA LEU A 100 -11.49 -4.44 1.24
C LEU A 100 -11.72 -5.90 1.66
N PHE A 101 -10.76 -6.79 1.35
CA PHE A 101 -10.85 -8.22 1.67
C PHE A 101 -10.26 -8.58 3.03
N VAL A 102 -9.29 -7.80 3.50
CA VAL A 102 -8.70 -7.86 4.84
C VAL A 102 -9.15 -6.62 5.58
N PRO A 103 -10.41 -6.56 6.05
CA PRO A 103 -10.82 -5.46 6.91
C PRO A 103 -9.87 -5.46 8.11
N THR A 104 -9.11 -4.38 8.24
CA THR A 104 -8.27 -4.08 9.40
C THR A 104 -9.18 -3.65 10.54
N THR A 105 -10.02 -4.57 11.01
CA THR A 105 -10.94 -4.35 12.15
C THR A 105 -10.23 -4.34 13.50
N ILE A 106 -8.90 -4.27 13.51
CA ILE A 106 -8.13 -3.99 14.73
C ILE A 106 -7.80 -2.49 14.69
N ARG A 107 -8.76 -1.69 15.14
CA ARG A 107 -8.56 -0.30 15.57
C ARG A 107 -9.16 -0.14 16.96
#